data_AF-A0A2V9CX06-F1
#
_entry.id   AF-A0A2V9CX06-F1
#
_cell.length_a   1.000
_cell.length_b   1.000
_cell.length_c   1.000
_cell.angle_alpha   90.00
_cell.angle_beta   90.00
_cell.angle_gamma   90.00
#
_symmetry.space_group_name_H-M   'P 1'
#
loop_
_entity.id
_entity.type
_entity.pdbx_description
1 polymer ?
#
loop_
_entity_poly.entity_id
_entity_poly.type
_entity_poly.pdbx_seq_one_letter_code
_entity_poly.pdbx_strand_id
1 'polypeptide(L)' 'MSMPKKLTTIRLDPKQLTQLERIAKREDRTVSYIIRKAIDDHIRKDKRA' A
#
# COMPACT_ATOMS: atom_id res chain seq x y z
N MET A 1 -16.44 -11.01 12.88
CA MET A 1 -15.34 -10.35 13.62
C MET A 1 -14.29 -9.89 12.62
N SER A 2 -14.00 -8.60 12.55
CA SER A 2 -12.89 -8.07 11.74
C SER A 2 -11.55 -8.43 12.40
N MET A 3 -10.63 -9.03 11.66
CA MET A 3 -9.29 -9.35 12.17
C MET A 3 -8.57 -8.08 12.64
N PRO A 4 -7.81 -8.13 13.75
CA PRO A 4 -7.06 -6.98 14.22
C PRO A 4 -6.00 -6.56 13.19
N LYS A 5 -5.96 -5.26 12.88
CA LYS A 5 -4.93 -4.69 12.00
C LYS A 5 -3.64 -4.54 12.80
N LYS A 6 -2.54 -5.09 12.29
CA LYS A 6 -1.20 -4.89 12.85
C LYS A 6 -0.54 -3.69 12.18
N LEU A 7 0.03 -2.78 12.97
CA LEU A 7 0.86 -1.70 12.44
C LEU A 7 2.25 -2.25 12.08
N THR A 8 2.68 -2.00 10.85
CA THR A 8 4.00 -2.41 10.36
C THR A 8 4.69 -1.21 9.77
N THR A 9 5.89 -0.90 10.28
CA THR A 9 6.76 0.14 9.74
C THR A 9 7.69 -0.48 8.70
N ILE A 10 7.76 0.13 7.52
CA ILE A 10 8.69 -0.27 6.46
C ILE A 10 9.60 0.90 6.11
N ARG A 11 10.83 0.58 5.68
CA ARG A 11 11.75 1.57 5.12
C ARG A 11 11.59 1.58 3.61
N LEU A 12 11.47 2.77 3.03
CA LEU A 12 11.36 2.99 1.60
C LEU A 12 12.47 3.93 1.15
N ASP A 13 12.85 3.83 -0.12
CA ASP A 13 13.65 4.87 -0.74
C ASP A 13 12.87 6.20 -0.68
N PRO A 14 13.50 7.34 -0.32
CA PRO A 14 12.84 8.65 -0.31
C PRO A 14 12.11 8.99 -1.62
N LYS A 15 12.66 8.57 -2.77
CA LYS A 15 12.02 8.76 -4.09
C LYS A 15 10.75 7.95 -4.23
N GLN A 16 10.74 6.71 -3.73
CA GLN A 16 9.55 5.86 -3.73
C GLN A 16 8.46 6.44 -2.82
N LEU A 17 8.81 6.91 -1.63
CA LEU A 17 7.85 7.54 -0.72
C LEU A 17 7.22 8.79 -1.38
N THR A 18 8.05 9.64 -1.99
CA THR A 18 7.57 10.84 -2.71
C THR A 18 6.58 10.47 -3.82
N GLN A 19 6.85 9.39 -4.57
CA GLN A 19 5.92 8.91 -5.61
C GLN A 19 4.61 8.41 -5.01
N LEU A 20 4.66 7.64 -3.91
CA LEU A 20 3.47 7.14 -3.23
C LEU A 20 2.61 8.28 -2.68
N GLU A 21 3.20 9.32 -2.11
CA GLU A 21 2.51 10.52 -1.63
C GLU A 21 1.77 11.25 -2.75
N ARG A 22 2.39 11.39 -3.93
CA ARG A 22 1.74 11.99 -5.10
C ARG A 22 0.53 11.17 -5.57
N ILE A 23 0.67 9.84 -5.62
CA ILE A 23 -0.42 8.93 -6.00
C ILE A 23 -1.55 9.03 -4.97
N ALA A 24 -1.22 8.97 -3.68
CA ALA A 24 -2.16 9.07 -2.57
C ALA A 24 -2.96 10.38 -2.65
N LYS A 25 -2.28 11.51 -2.90
CA LYS A 25 -2.92 12.82 -3.09
C LYS A 25 -3.86 12.84 -4.29
N ARG A 26 -3.44 12.27 -5.44
CA ARG A 26 -4.26 12.22 -6.66
C ARG A 26 -5.53 11.37 -6.48
N GLU A 27 -5.46 10.32 -5.69
CA GLU A 27 -6.58 9.40 -5.45
C GLU A 27 -7.45 9.77 -4.23
N ASP A 28 -7.13 10.86 -3.52
CA ASP A 28 -7.75 11.23 -2.24
C ASP A 28 -7.74 10.06 -1.23
N ARG A 29 -6.56 9.48 -1.05
CA ARG A 29 -6.30 8.34 -0.17
C ARG A 29 -5.03 8.54 0.63
N THR A 30 -4.85 7.72 1.67
CA THR A 30 -3.61 7.70 2.45
C THR A 30 -2.54 6.83 1.79
N VAL A 31 -1.27 7.12 2.02
CA VAL A 31 -0.15 6.28 1.56
C VAL A 31 -0.31 4.83 2.03
N SER A 32 -0.73 4.62 3.29
CA SER A 32 -1.00 3.28 3.82
C SER A 32 -2.09 2.54 3.05
N TYR A 33 -3.12 3.24 2.55
CA TYR A 33 -4.15 2.64 1.71
C TYR A 33 -3.56 2.20 0.36
N ILE A 34 -2.77 3.07 -0.28
CA ILE A 34 -2.12 2.77 -1.57
C ILE A 34 -1.21 1.55 -1.44
N ILE A 35 -0.36 1.51 -0.40
CA ILE A 35 0.54 0.38 -0.14
C ILE A 35 -0.27 -0.91 0.09
N ARG A 36 -1.30 -0.87 0.94
CA ARG A 36 -2.14 -2.05 1.20
C ARG A 36 -2.79 -2.57 -0.09
N LYS A 37 -3.38 -1.68 -0.90
CA LYS A 37 -4.03 -2.05 -2.16
C LYS A 37 -3.03 -2.68 -3.14
N ALA A 38 -1.83 -2.10 -3.27
CA ALA A 38 -0.79 -2.65 -4.13
C ALA A 38 -0.35 -4.06 -3.70
N ILE A 39 -0.21 -4.30 -2.38
CA ILE A 39 0.08 -5.62 -1.81
C ILE A 39 -1.07 -6.59 -2.12
N ASP A 40 -2.31 -6.21 -1.86
CA ASP A 40 -3.49 -7.04 -2.11
C ASP A 40 -3.59 -7.43 -3.59
N ASP A 41 -3.39 -6.48 -4.50
CA ASP A 41 -3.44 -6.70 -5.95
C ASP A 41 -2.28 -7.60 -6.42
N HIS A 42 -1.09 -7.46 -5.84
CA HIS A 42 0.05 -8.34 -6.13
C HIS A 42 -0.20 -9.78 -5.68
N ILE A 43 -0.64 -9.98 -4.43
CA ILE A 43 -0.95 -11.31 -3.88
C ILE A 43 -2.08 -11.99 -4.67
N ARG A 44 -3.10 -11.23 -5.10
CA ARG A 44 -4.20 -11.78 -5.90
C ARG A 44 -3.76 -12.26 -7.28
N LYS A 45 -2.78 -11.59 -7.90
CA LYS A 45 -2.21 -12.01 -9.19
C LYS A 45 -1.46 -13.31 -9.05
N ASP A 46 -0.65 -13.44 -8.00
CA ASP A 46 0.13 -14.64 -7.71
C ASP A 46 -0.77 -15.88 -7.50
N LYS A 47 -1.86 -15.73 -6.74
CA LYS A 47 -2.83 -16.83 -6.51
C LYS A 47 -3.62 -17.29 -7.75
N ARG A 48 -3.53 -16.57 -8.87
CA ARG A 48 -4.22 -16.91 -10.12
C ARG A 48 -3.28 -17.50 -11.18
N ALA A 49 -1.97 -17.51 -10.90
CA ALA A 49 -0.95 -18.19 -11.70
C ALA A 49 -0.75 -19.62 -11.18
#